data_AF-A0A162Q028-F1
#
_entry.id   AF-A0A162Q028-F1
#
_cell.length_a   1.000
_cell.length_b   1.000
_cell.length_c   1.000
_cell.angle_alpha   90.00
_cell.angle_beta   90.00
_cell.angle_gamma   90.00
#
_symmetry.space_group_name_H-M   'P 1'
#
loop_
_entity.id
_entity.type
_entity.pdbx_description
1 polymer ?
#
loop_
_entity_poly.entity_id
_entity_poly.type
_entity_poly.pdbx_seq_one_letter_code
_entity_poly.pdbx_strand_id
1 'polypeptide(L)'
;MRIFCFLVGFLGTVLAAAAQESGFLYLEAENSQPFYVRSRDSLYLSAPQGFLILAPLTGIKGELVLGFPGQAAAAFVFTIPKTDLEAGWLLRNKEGEGWRLYDYRLDELVNIRRLGKAENRYKGMQKRTDAFALQLAKLVNDTAILYYTPKASVRTAPIQLVKQEETKSAWILVYELLENGRLERIELEIPKEK
;
A
#
# COMPACT_ATOMS: atom_id res chain seq x y z
N MET A 1 8.77 66.88 -1.50
CA MET A 1 9.74 65.77 -1.26
C MET A 1 9.42 64.89 -0.05
N ARG A 2 8.60 65.32 0.93
CA ARG A 2 8.21 64.47 2.09
C ARG A 2 7.12 63.44 1.76
N ILE A 3 6.16 63.80 0.91
CA ILE A 3 5.03 62.96 0.51
C ILE A 3 5.48 61.78 -0.38
N PHE A 4 6.52 61.99 -1.20
CA PHE A 4 7.01 60.95 -2.10
C PHE A 4 7.67 59.78 -1.34
N CYS A 5 8.35 60.06 -0.22
CA CYS A 5 8.93 59.00 0.63
C CYS A 5 7.86 58.17 1.35
N PHE A 6 6.74 58.77 1.76
CA PHE A 6 5.62 58.03 2.35
C PHE A 6 4.92 57.15 1.32
N LEU A 7 4.80 57.60 0.07
CA LEU A 7 4.13 56.86 -0.99
C LEU A 7 4.95 55.64 -1.47
N VAL A 8 6.28 55.77 -1.51
CA VAL A 8 7.19 54.65 -1.82
C VAL A 8 7.26 53.64 -0.67
N GLY A 9 7.20 54.09 0.59
CA GLY A 9 7.13 53.20 1.76
C GLY A 9 5.83 52.39 1.83
N PHE A 10 4.70 53.00 1.45
CA PHE A 10 3.39 52.31 1.41
C PHE A 10 3.29 51.30 0.26
N LEU A 11 3.95 51.56 -0.88
CA LEU A 11 3.94 50.63 -2.01
C LEU A 11 4.76 49.35 -1.73
N GLY A 12 5.81 49.45 -0.90
CA GLY A 12 6.64 48.30 -0.50
C GLY A 12 5.95 47.31 0.44
N THR A 13 5.00 47.76 1.27
CA THR A 13 4.28 46.88 2.20
C THR A 13 3.16 46.08 1.52
N VAL A 14 2.60 46.58 0.42
CA VAL A 14 1.55 45.88 -0.35
C VAL A 14 2.10 44.65 -1.09
N LEU A 15 3.37 44.67 -1.51
CA LEU A 15 4.00 43.51 -2.19
C LEU A 15 4.44 42.40 -1.22
N ALA A 16 4.53 42.67 0.08
CA ALA A 16 4.87 41.66 1.10
C ALA A 16 3.63 40.88 1.60
N ALA A 17 2.43 41.26 1.16
CA ALA A 17 1.21 40.49 1.38
C ALA A 17 1.12 39.32 0.39
N ALA A 18 2.15 38.46 0.39
CA ALA A 18 1.98 37.10 -0.10
C ALA A 18 1.01 36.41 0.87
N ALA A 19 -0.28 36.43 0.55
CA ALA A 19 -1.29 35.67 1.28
C ALA A 19 -0.78 34.23 1.36
N GLN A 20 -0.52 33.75 2.58
CA GLN A 20 -0.09 32.39 2.81
C GLN A 20 -1.23 31.48 2.33
N GLU A 21 -1.05 30.86 1.16
CA GLU A 21 -1.96 29.85 0.62
C GLU A 21 -2.10 28.74 1.66
N SER A 22 -3.16 28.87 2.46
CA SER A 22 -3.52 27.94 3.52
C SER A 22 -4.88 27.41 3.15
N GLY A 23 -4.87 26.27 2.50
CA GLY A 23 -6.09 25.57 2.12
C GLY A 23 -6.87 25.12 3.36
N PHE A 24 -8.05 24.58 3.09
CA PHE A 24 -8.90 23.93 4.08
C PHE A 24 -9.46 22.63 3.53
N LEU A 25 -9.65 21.66 4.43
CA LEU A 25 -10.34 20.43 4.13
C LEU A 25 -11.55 20.29 5.05
N TYR A 26 -12.75 20.29 4.45
CA TYR A 26 -13.99 19.94 5.13
C TYR A 26 -14.20 18.42 5.08
N LEU A 27 -14.45 17.79 6.21
CA LEU A 27 -14.76 16.37 6.31
C LEU A 27 -16.13 16.22 6.94
N GLU A 28 -17.01 15.44 6.31
CA GLU A 28 -18.35 15.16 6.84
C GLU A 28 -18.63 13.67 6.78
N ALA A 29 -19.34 13.12 7.77
CA ALA A 29 -19.77 11.74 7.81
C ALA A 29 -21.25 11.62 7.42
N GLU A 30 -21.57 10.70 6.52
CA GLU A 30 -22.92 10.52 5.95
C GLU A 30 -24.01 10.27 7.01
N ASN A 31 -23.66 9.62 8.12
CA ASN A 31 -24.61 9.30 9.20
C ASN A 31 -24.46 10.22 10.43
N SER A 32 -23.86 11.42 10.24
CA SER A 32 -23.50 12.33 11.33
C SER A 32 -22.68 11.68 12.46
N GLN A 33 -21.96 10.61 12.13
CA GLN A 33 -21.21 9.84 13.12
C GLN A 33 -19.95 10.61 13.56
N PRO A 34 -19.73 10.83 14.87
CA PRO A 34 -18.51 11.47 15.34
C PRO A 34 -17.26 10.64 15.00
N PHE A 35 -16.20 11.30 14.56
CA PHE A 35 -14.91 10.71 14.20
C PHE A 35 -13.75 11.59 14.69
N TYR A 36 -12.53 11.07 14.56
CA TYR A 36 -11.33 11.85 14.80
C TYR A 36 -10.34 11.66 13.65
N VAL A 37 -9.52 12.68 13.44
CA VAL A 37 -8.37 12.63 12.55
C VAL A 37 -7.12 12.86 13.38
N ARG A 38 -6.16 11.95 13.32
CA ARG A 38 -4.90 12.02 14.06
C ARG A 38 -3.75 12.17 13.08
N SER A 39 -2.95 13.23 13.26
CA SER A 39 -1.65 13.38 12.63
C SER A 39 -0.55 12.84 13.54
N ARG A 40 0.72 12.98 13.14
CA ARG A 40 1.86 12.63 14.01
C ARG A 40 1.85 13.43 15.31
N ASP A 41 1.54 14.71 15.23
CA ASP A 41 1.78 15.69 16.29
C ASP A 41 0.48 16.25 16.89
N SER A 42 -0.68 15.93 16.32
CA SER A 42 -1.96 16.51 16.72
C SER A 42 -3.14 15.55 16.54
N LEU A 43 -4.18 15.76 17.35
CA LEU A 43 -5.45 15.04 17.29
C LEU A 43 -6.58 16.05 17.08
N TYR A 44 -7.36 15.85 16.02
CA TYR A 44 -8.50 16.67 15.66
C TYR A 44 -9.78 15.87 15.86
N LEU A 45 -10.72 16.40 16.62
CA LEU A 45 -12.00 15.76 16.93
C LEU A 45 -13.10 16.38 16.09
N SER A 46 -13.98 15.56 15.51
CA SER A 46 -15.16 16.06 14.82
C SER A 46 -16.14 16.70 15.82
N ALA A 47 -16.99 17.57 15.30
CA ALA A 47 -18.20 17.99 15.99
C ALA A 47 -19.14 16.80 16.25
N PRO A 48 -20.05 16.90 17.23
CA PRO A 48 -21.06 15.87 17.49
C PRO A 48 -21.96 15.57 16.30
N GLN A 49 -22.12 16.53 15.38
CA GLN A 49 -22.90 16.38 14.14
C GLN A 49 -22.13 15.62 13.03
N GLY A 50 -20.91 15.16 13.31
CA GLY A 50 -20.15 14.33 12.37
C GLY A 50 -19.44 15.11 11.27
N PHE A 51 -18.95 16.31 11.55
CA PHE A 51 -18.10 17.07 10.63
C PHE A 51 -16.83 17.61 11.29
N LEU A 52 -15.78 17.86 10.51
CA LEU A 52 -14.50 18.39 10.94
C LEU A 52 -13.94 19.33 9.86
N ILE A 53 -13.41 20.48 10.27
CA ILE A 53 -12.67 21.39 9.38
C ILE A 53 -11.20 21.34 9.77
N LEU A 54 -10.35 20.97 8.81
CA LEU A 54 -8.89 21.03 8.94
C LEU A 54 -8.38 22.30 8.24
N ALA A 55 -7.97 23.28 9.03
CA ALA A 55 -7.33 24.50 8.57
C ALA A 55 -6.42 25.07 9.69
N PRO A 56 -5.27 25.67 9.35
CA PRO A 56 -4.64 25.71 8.02
C PRO A 56 -3.95 24.37 7.68
N LEU A 57 -3.93 23.99 6.40
CA LEU A 57 -3.30 22.73 5.96
C LEU A 57 -1.76 22.77 5.91
N THR A 58 -1.14 23.96 5.95
CA THR A 58 0.32 24.14 5.86
C THR A 58 1.12 23.41 6.94
N GLY A 59 0.52 23.23 8.13
CA GLY A 59 1.12 22.50 9.26
C GLY A 59 0.85 20.99 9.24
N ILE A 60 -0.02 20.51 8.34
CA ILE A 60 -0.45 19.12 8.30
C ILE A 60 0.32 18.39 7.20
N LYS A 61 1.26 17.54 7.59
CA LYS A 61 2.11 16.79 6.65
C LYS A 61 2.05 15.31 6.92
N GLY A 62 2.13 14.55 5.83
CA GLY A 62 2.19 13.09 5.87
C GLY A 62 0.83 12.43 6.08
N GLU A 63 0.88 11.28 6.73
CA GLU A 63 -0.26 10.38 6.88
C GLU A 63 -1.19 10.82 8.00
N LEU A 64 -2.47 10.91 7.67
CA LEU A 64 -3.56 11.21 8.59
C LEU A 64 -4.36 9.95 8.86
N VAL A 65 -4.56 9.65 10.14
CA VAL A 65 -5.30 8.49 10.59
C VAL A 65 -6.72 8.89 10.96
N LEU A 66 -7.71 8.35 10.26
CA LEU A 66 -9.12 8.53 10.61
C LEU A 66 -9.60 7.35 11.45
N GLY A 67 -10.32 7.64 12.54
CA GLY A 67 -10.94 6.63 13.37
C GLY A 67 -12.22 7.11 14.04
N PHE A 68 -12.92 6.18 14.70
CA PHE A 68 -14.17 6.45 15.40
C PHE A 68 -13.99 6.25 16.90
N PRO A 69 -14.57 7.12 17.76
CA PRO A 69 -14.58 6.90 19.20
C PRO A 69 -15.16 5.52 19.56
N GLY A 70 -14.55 4.83 20.53
CA GLY A 70 -15.01 3.52 20.99
C GLY A 70 -14.61 2.33 20.10
N GLN A 71 -13.97 2.56 18.95
CA GLN A 71 -13.41 1.48 18.12
C GLN A 71 -11.90 1.34 18.37
N ALA A 72 -11.45 0.11 18.64
CA ALA A 72 -10.04 -0.18 18.91
C ALA A 72 -9.12 -0.04 17.68
N ALA A 73 -9.69 -0.11 16.46
CA ALA A 73 -8.95 0.01 15.21
C ALA A 73 -9.29 1.31 14.49
N ALA A 74 -8.26 1.97 13.94
CA ALA A 74 -8.45 3.08 13.01
C ALA A 74 -9.13 2.60 11.73
N ALA A 75 -10.00 3.44 11.15
CA ALA A 75 -10.76 3.09 9.96
C ALA A 75 -9.85 2.99 8.73
N PHE A 76 -9.02 4.00 8.52
CA PHE A 76 -8.04 4.07 7.44
C PHE A 76 -7.09 5.27 7.62
N VAL A 77 -6.04 5.30 6.80
CA VAL A 77 -5.11 6.41 6.61
C VAL A 77 -5.42 7.08 5.27
N PHE A 78 -5.24 8.38 5.22
CA PHE A 78 -5.24 9.15 3.98
C PHE A 78 -4.15 10.24 4.05
N THR A 79 -3.90 10.88 2.92
CA THR A 79 -2.93 11.98 2.81
C THR A 79 -3.60 13.14 2.10
N ILE A 80 -3.23 14.36 2.47
CA ILE A 80 -3.67 15.57 1.78
C ILE A 80 -2.68 15.83 0.63
N PRO A 81 -3.15 15.89 -0.64
CA PRO A 81 -2.26 15.98 -1.80
C PRO A 81 -1.50 17.30 -1.87
N LYS A 82 -2.11 18.41 -1.43
CA LYS A 82 -1.51 19.75 -1.46
C LYS A 82 -1.97 20.61 -0.28
N THR A 83 -1.15 21.57 0.13
CA THR A 83 -1.43 22.45 1.29
C THR A 83 -2.34 23.63 0.97
N ASP A 84 -2.51 23.98 -0.30
CA ASP A 84 -3.43 24.96 -0.87
C ASP A 84 -4.79 24.33 -1.24
N LEU A 85 -5.02 23.05 -0.88
CA LEU A 85 -6.25 22.34 -1.21
C LEU A 85 -7.47 23.03 -0.59
N GLU A 86 -8.48 23.28 -1.40
CA GLU A 86 -9.83 23.70 -0.98
C GLU A 86 -10.85 22.64 -1.41
N ALA A 87 -11.08 21.68 -0.53
CA ALA A 87 -11.96 20.56 -0.83
C ALA A 87 -12.86 20.25 0.37
N GLY A 88 -13.94 19.54 0.09
CA GLY A 88 -14.53 18.74 1.14
C GLY A 88 -14.81 17.33 0.68
N TRP A 89 -14.62 16.44 1.64
CA TRP A 89 -14.71 15.02 1.43
C TRP A 89 -15.77 14.44 2.34
N LEU A 90 -16.59 13.58 1.76
CA LEU A 90 -17.66 12.87 2.41
C LEU A 90 -17.20 11.47 2.77
N LEU A 91 -17.29 11.16 4.07
CA LEU A 91 -17.03 9.88 4.67
C LEU A 91 -18.31 9.04 4.60
N ARG A 92 -18.32 8.07 3.68
CA ARG A 92 -19.43 7.13 3.48
C ARG A 92 -19.03 5.72 3.86
N ASN A 93 -19.97 4.95 4.41
CA ASN A 93 -19.77 3.54 4.68
C ASN A 93 -20.48 2.70 3.61
N LYS A 94 -19.72 1.90 2.86
CA LYS A 94 -20.32 0.91 1.95
C LYS A 94 -20.31 -0.46 2.61
N GLU A 95 -21.46 -1.13 2.58
CA GLU A 95 -21.58 -2.50 3.09
C GLU A 95 -20.55 -3.42 2.42
N GLY A 96 -19.84 -4.22 3.22
CA GLY A 96 -18.79 -5.14 2.77
C GLY A 96 -17.45 -4.49 2.41
N GLU A 97 -17.43 -3.24 1.97
CA GLU A 97 -16.20 -2.53 1.57
C GLU A 97 -15.62 -1.67 2.70
N GLY A 98 -16.46 -1.26 3.66
CA GLY A 98 -16.12 -0.40 4.78
C GLY A 98 -16.08 1.09 4.42
N TRP A 99 -15.65 1.91 5.38
CA TRP A 99 -15.58 3.37 5.24
C TRP A 99 -14.64 3.82 4.11
N ARG A 100 -15.08 4.83 3.35
CA ARG A 100 -14.35 5.49 2.26
C ARG A 100 -14.56 7.00 2.26
N LEU A 101 -13.64 7.72 1.62
CA LEU A 101 -13.71 9.16 1.37
C LEU A 101 -14.05 9.43 -0.09
N TYR A 102 -14.98 10.33 -0.32
CA TYR A 102 -15.40 10.82 -1.63
C TYR A 102 -15.26 12.32 -1.69
N ASP A 103 -14.71 12.87 -2.76
CA ASP A 103 -14.72 14.31 -3.00
C ASP A 103 -16.10 14.77 -3.48
N TYR A 104 -16.78 15.66 -2.74
CA TYR A 104 -18.14 16.07 -3.12
C TYR A 104 -18.18 16.87 -4.43
N ARG A 105 -17.08 17.53 -4.80
CA ARG A 105 -17.02 18.41 -5.98
C ARG A 105 -16.83 17.61 -7.25
N LEU A 106 -15.97 16.59 -7.17
CA LEU A 106 -15.56 15.79 -8.32
C LEU A 106 -16.33 14.46 -8.41
N ASP A 107 -17.04 14.07 -7.33
CA ASP A 107 -17.64 12.74 -7.15
C ASP A 107 -16.62 11.60 -7.30
N GLU A 108 -15.36 11.90 -6.96
CA GLU A 108 -14.24 10.98 -7.09
C GLU A 108 -13.88 10.34 -5.75
N LEU A 109 -13.38 9.10 -5.82
CA LEU A 109 -12.98 8.34 -4.65
C LEU A 109 -11.55 8.73 -4.25
N VAL A 110 -11.40 9.25 -3.03
CA VAL A 110 -10.08 9.65 -2.50
C VAL A 110 -9.29 8.41 -2.12
N ASN A 111 -8.02 8.37 -2.49
CA ASN A 111 -7.16 7.23 -2.17
C ASN A 111 -6.95 7.10 -0.65
N ILE A 112 -7.21 5.90 -0.12
CA ILE A 112 -7.07 5.57 1.30
C ILE A 112 -6.28 4.28 1.49
N ARG A 113 -5.60 4.16 2.63
CA ARG A 113 -4.91 2.95 3.05
C ARG A 113 -5.50 2.44 4.36
N ARG A 114 -6.14 1.27 4.36
CA ARG A 114 -6.74 0.72 5.59
C ARG A 114 -5.68 0.33 6.62
N LEU A 115 -5.78 0.88 7.83
CA LEU A 115 -5.07 0.36 9.00
C LEU A 115 -5.89 -0.81 9.54
N GLY A 116 -5.29 -1.98 9.71
CA GLY A 116 -6.03 -3.12 10.29
C GLY A 116 -6.70 -4.06 9.29
N LYS A 117 -6.50 -3.89 7.97
CA LYS A 117 -5.92 -5.06 7.30
C LYS A 117 -4.46 -4.97 7.68
N ALA A 118 -4.00 -5.81 8.60
CA ALA A 118 -2.65 -6.33 8.43
C ALA A 118 -2.57 -6.61 6.94
N GLU A 119 -1.67 -5.94 6.22
CA GLU A 119 -1.17 -6.53 4.99
C GLU A 119 -1.03 -8.00 5.34
N ASN A 120 -1.91 -8.84 4.76
CA ASN A 120 -2.19 -10.14 5.34
C ASN A 120 -0.79 -10.73 5.52
N ARG A 121 -0.31 -10.91 6.76
CA ARG A 121 1.13 -11.20 6.96
C ARG A 121 1.50 -12.51 6.26
N TYR A 122 0.45 -13.23 5.89
CA TYR A 122 0.35 -14.47 5.17
C TYR A 122 -0.13 -14.30 3.71
N LYS A 123 -0.11 -13.09 3.13
CA LYS A 123 -0.45 -12.82 1.73
C LYS A 123 0.59 -13.52 0.86
N GLY A 124 0.14 -14.49 0.06
CA GLY A 124 1.05 -15.35 -0.72
C GLY A 124 1.70 -16.48 0.09
N MET A 125 1.40 -16.59 1.38
CA MET A 125 1.76 -17.76 2.18
C MET A 125 0.66 -18.81 2.12
N GLN A 126 1.05 -20.08 2.14
CA GLN A 126 0.14 -21.20 2.28
C GLN A 126 -0.04 -21.52 3.76
N LYS A 127 -1.27 -21.92 4.13
CA LYS A 127 -1.60 -22.34 5.49
C LYS A 127 -1.51 -23.87 5.58
N ARG A 128 -0.69 -24.36 6.50
CA ARG A 128 -0.61 -25.76 6.92
C ARG A 128 -1.88 -26.15 7.68
N THR A 129 -2.43 -27.29 7.31
CA THR A 129 -3.62 -27.89 7.94
C THR A 129 -3.34 -29.28 8.51
N ASP A 130 -2.07 -29.71 8.53
CA ASP A 130 -1.68 -31.01 9.08
C ASP A 130 -1.82 -31.06 10.61
N ALA A 131 -2.14 -32.25 11.12
CA ALA A 131 -2.39 -32.47 12.55
C ALA A 131 -1.19 -32.06 13.41
N PHE A 132 0.04 -32.29 12.92
CA PHE A 132 1.27 -31.90 13.59
C PHE A 132 1.39 -30.37 13.73
N ALA A 133 1.25 -29.62 12.63
CA ALA A 133 1.31 -28.16 12.65
C ALA A 133 0.23 -27.55 13.57
N LEU A 134 -0.98 -28.11 13.56
CA LEU A 134 -2.06 -27.68 14.45
C LEU A 134 -1.75 -27.94 15.92
N GLN A 135 -1.13 -29.09 16.26
CA GLN A 135 -0.71 -29.39 17.63
C GLN A 135 0.43 -28.48 18.09
N LEU A 136 1.42 -28.24 17.23
CA LEU A 136 2.54 -27.35 17.52
C LEU A 136 2.07 -25.91 17.74
N ALA A 137 1.17 -25.40 16.88
CA ALA A 137 0.59 -24.07 17.02
C ALA A 137 -0.19 -23.92 18.34
N LYS A 138 -0.88 -24.98 18.78
CA LYS A 138 -1.56 -25.01 20.08
C LYS A 138 -0.57 -25.01 21.25
N LEU A 139 0.49 -25.82 21.18
CA LEU A 139 1.47 -25.94 22.27
C LEU A 139 2.28 -24.65 22.47
N VAL A 140 2.66 -24.01 21.37
CA VAL A 140 3.43 -22.74 21.37
C VAL A 140 2.51 -21.52 21.50
N ASN A 141 1.19 -21.73 21.43
CA ASN A 141 0.16 -20.69 21.44
C ASN A 141 0.39 -19.59 20.38
N ASP A 142 0.92 -19.98 19.20
CA ASP A 142 1.19 -19.10 18.09
C ASP A 142 0.71 -19.70 16.77
N THR A 143 -0.22 -19.00 16.11
CA THR A 143 -0.81 -19.43 14.82
C THR A 143 0.04 -19.04 13.62
N ALA A 144 1.10 -18.22 13.79
CA ALA A 144 2.00 -17.82 12.71
C ALA A 144 2.76 -19.02 12.11
N ILE A 145 3.02 -20.06 12.91
CA ILE A 145 3.68 -21.31 12.51
C ILE A 145 2.89 -22.05 11.42
N LEU A 146 1.57 -21.82 11.34
CA LEU A 146 0.74 -22.44 10.32
C LEU A 146 1.00 -21.87 8.93
N TYR A 147 1.70 -20.75 8.78
CA TYR A 147 1.85 -20.09 7.49
C TYR A 147 3.29 -20.18 6.98
N TYR A 148 3.46 -20.56 5.71
CA TYR A 148 4.78 -20.70 5.08
C TYR A 148 4.77 -20.18 3.64
N THR A 149 5.93 -19.73 3.17
CA THR A 149 6.14 -19.43 1.75
C THR A 149 6.48 -20.72 1.01
N PRO A 150 5.67 -21.15 0.02
CA PRO A 150 6.03 -22.31 -0.78
C PRO A 150 7.31 -21.97 -1.55
N LYS A 151 8.36 -22.77 -1.36
CA LYS A 151 9.55 -22.71 -2.22
C LYS A 151 9.06 -23.01 -3.63
N ALA A 152 9.26 -22.07 -4.57
CA ALA A 152 8.89 -22.28 -5.96
C ALA A 152 9.44 -23.65 -6.38
N SER A 153 8.57 -24.56 -6.83
CA SER A 153 9.07 -25.80 -7.41
C SER A 153 9.93 -25.36 -8.57
N VAL A 154 11.23 -25.65 -8.52
CA VAL A 154 12.07 -25.54 -9.70
C VAL A 154 11.38 -26.45 -10.71
N ARG A 155 10.68 -25.85 -11.69
CA ARG A 155 10.27 -26.57 -12.88
C ARG A 155 11.57 -26.92 -13.55
N THR A 156 12.14 -28.06 -13.22
CA THR A 156 13.20 -28.65 -14.04
C THR A 156 12.56 -28.75 -15.42
N ALA A 157 13.07 -27.98 -16.39
CA ALA A 157 12.61 -28.08 -17.75
C ALA A 157 12.68 -29.55 -18.15
N PRO A 158 11.64 -30.11 -18.82
CA PRO A 158 11.68 -31.50 -19.22
C PRO A 158 12.88 -31.69 -20.13
N ILE A 159 13.91 -32.37 -19.65
CA ILE A 159 15.06 -32.79 -20.44
C ILE A 159 14.53 -33.86 -21.39
N GLN A 160 14.55 -33.61 -22.69
CA GLN A 160 14.18 -34.59 -23.70
C GLN A 160 15.43 -35.12 -24.39
N LEU A 161 15.60 -36.45 -24.42
CA LEU A 161 16.61 -37.09 -25.26
C LEU A 161 16.14 -37.00 -26.70
N VAL A 162 16.85 -36.24 -27.52
CA VAL A 162 16.49 -36.00 -28.93
C VAL A 162 17.25 -36.94 -29.84
N LYS A 163 18.45 -37.36 -29.44
CA LYS A 163 19.28 -38.25 -30.25
C LYS A 163 20.18 -39.10 -29.37
N GLN A 164 20.29 -40.38 -29.70
CA GLN A 164 21.27 -41.29 -29.14
C GLN A 164 22.04 -41.92 -30.30
N GLU A 165 23.35 -41.73 -30.31
CA GLU A 165 24.24 -42.32 -31.29
C GLU A 165 25.30 -43.17 -30.60
N GLU A 166 25.59 -44.31 -31.19
CA GLU A 166 26.58 -45.25 -30.70
C GLU A 166 27.77 -45.27 -31.65
N THR A 167 28.96 -44.97 -31.12
CA THR A 167 30.22 -45.09 -31.85
C THR A 167 31.02 -46.29 -31.31
N LYS A 168 32.10 -46.66 -32.02
CA LYS A 168 32.99 -47.76 -31.60
C LYS A 168 33.66 -47.48 -30.24
N SER A 169 33.82 -46.22 -29.85
CA SER A 169 34.57 -45.78 -28.66
C SER A 169 33.72 -45.07 -27.60
N ALA A 170 32.53 -44.54 -27.93
CA ALA A 170 31.69 -43.79 -26.99
C ALA A 170 30.19 -43.85 -27.33
N TRP A 171 29.35 -43.59 -26.31
CA TRP A 171 27.94 -43.26 -26.46
C TRP A 171 27.80 -41.74 -26.54
N ILE A 172 27.08 -41.24 -27.54
CA ILE A 172 26.76 -39.81 -27.69
C ILE A 172 25.28 -39.64 -27.42
N LEU A 173 24.95 -38.88 -26.38
CA LEU A 173 23.58 -38.58 -25.96
C LEU A 173 23.33 -37.09 -26.16
N VAL A 174 22.37 -36.74 -27.01
CA VAL A 174 21.98 -35.37 -27.30
C VAL A 174 20.66 -35.08 -26.61
N TYR A 175 20.69 -34.16 -25.67
CA TYR A 175 19.54 -33.69 -24.93
C TYR A 175 19.16 -32.29 -25.38
N GLU A 176 17.86 -32.02 -25.49
CA GLU A 176 17.34 -30.67 -25.65
C GLU A 176 16.59 -30.24 -24.38
N LEU A 177 16.92 -29.05 -23.91
CA LEU A 177 16.37 -28.41 -22.72
C LEU A 177 15.65 -27.13 -23.15
N LEU A 178 14.42 -26.95 -22.68
CA LEU A 178 13.69 -25.70 -22.86
C LEU A 178 13.83 -24.83 -21.60
N GLU A 179 14.87 -24.01 -21.54
CA GLU A 179 15.12 -23.12 -20.40
C GLU A 179 14.77 -21.67 -20.76
N ASN A 180 13.85 -21.06 -20.00
CA ASN A 180 13.42 -19.66 -20.18
C ASN A 180 13.01 -19.30 -21.63
N GLY A 181 12.42 -20.25 -22.36
CA GLY A 181 11.97 -20.05 -23.74
C GLY A 181 13.06 -20.15 -24.81
N ARG A 182 14.29 -20.55 -24.44
CA ARG A 182 15.37 -20.89 -25.38
C ARG A 182 15.58 -22.39 -25.37
N LEU A 183 15.77 -22.97 -26.56
CA LEU A 183 16.17 -24.35 -26.73
C LEU A 183 17.69 -24.42 -26.61
N GLU A 184 18.18 -25.08 -25.56
CA GLU A 184 19.60 -25.41 -25.41
C GLU A 184 19.83 -26.89 -25.72
N ARG A 185 20.88 -27.18 -26.50
CA ARG A 185 21.29 -28.53 -26.85
C ARG A 185 22.53 -28.90 -26.05
N ILE A 186 22.44 -29.99 -25.30
CA ILE A 186 23.52 -30.54 -24.49
C ILE A 186 23.93 -31.87 -25.10
N GLU A 187 25.20 -31.99 -25.47
CA GLU A 187 25.79 -33.23 -25.97
C GLU A 187 26.65 -33.84 -24.86
N LEU A 188 26.31 -35.06 -24.47
CA LEU A 188 27.04 -35.85 -23.48
C LEU A 188 27.73 -37.01 -24.20
N GLU A 189 29.06 -36.99 -24.20
CA GLU A 189 29.88 -38.09 -24.67
C GLU A 189 30.29 -38.96 -23.48
N ILE A 190 29.86 -40.21 -23.49
CA ILE A 190 30.19 -41.21 -22.47
C ILE A 190 31.14 -42.22 -23.11
N PRO A 191 32.44 -42.19 -22.80
CA PRO A 191 33.38 -43.17 -23.33
C PRO A 191 33.00 -44.59 -22.86
N LYS A 192 33.17 -45.57 -23.74
CA LYS A 192 32.86 -46.98 -23.44
C LYS A 192 33.94 -47.68 -22.61
N GLU A 193 35.09 -47.04 -22.44
CA GLU A 193 36.22 -47.53 -21.66
C GLU A 193 36.43 -46.70 -20.40
N LYS A 194 36.86 -47.37 -19.33
CA LYS A 194 37.02 -46.85 -17.98
C LYS A 194 38.47 -46.43 -17.73
#